data_AF-A0AAW9Q5G4-F1
#
_entry.id   AF-A0AAW9Q5G4-F1
#
_cell.length_a   1.000
_cell.length_b   1.000
_cell.length_c   1.000
_cell.angle_alpha   90.00
_cell.angle_beta   90.00
_cell.angle_gamma   90.00
#
_symmetry.space_group_name_H-M   'P 1'
#
loop_
_entity.id
_entity.type
_entity.pdbx_description
1 polymer ?
#
loop_
_entity_poly.entity_id
_entity_poly.type
_entity_poly.pdbx_seq_one_letter_code
_entity_poly.pdbx_strand_id
1 'polypeptide(L)'
;MTNREIEESLLNTLNAYVRHFDIPNSREDLLAIASSILTFQQKQGILKAIAPEQVDALIQQVVNQFEPTNITTFLVDSATDTLVQQVNAWRESLGNQVLNSLNAYVQKFQPDKTLDLTETIASIIPLIENIQLHQVEAKSLIQRVKSQFNWQNALEQAIGAGPLAIAEKLAKLLQFGNLEGLLKETVLANLSGLDRTLETVTESLVNTELSKILGNHALQFDLDLNTDLESRQLLVKQVTLKLNLMQRSPLPSKSVQEIANQVDSEIERLKAGRPKEFEIFNQPKPPILRDLNVDISKPKGDLN
;
A
#
# COMPACT_ATOMS: atom_id res chain seq x y z
N MET A 1 -21.63 4.52 19.84
CA MET A 1 -20.27 4.50 20.38
C MET A 1 -19.69 5.90 20.32
N THR A 2 -19.01 6.32 21.38
CA THR A 2 -18.16 7.51 21.42
C THR A 2 -16.84 7.24 20.68
N ASN A 3 -16.07 8.29 20.34
CA ASN A 3 -14.78 8.12 19.64
C ASN A 3 -13.80 7.22 20.43
N ARG A 4 -13.82 7.32 21.76
CA ARG A 4 -13.00 6.50 22.65
C ARG A 4 -13.41 5.02 22.62
N GLU A 5 -14.71 4.73 22.62
CA GLU A 5 -15.22 3.36 22.54
C GLU A 5 -14.87 2.71 21.19
N ILE A 6 -14.88 3.49 20.10
CA ILE A 6 -14.47 3.01 18.77
C ILE A 6 -12.98 2.65 18.77
N GLU A 7 -12.15 3.53 19.31
CA GLU A 7 -10.71 3.35 19.42
C GLU A 7 -10.33 2.11 20.26
N GLU A 8 -10.93 1.98 21.45
CA GLU A 8 -10.72 0.82 22.32
C GLU A 8 -11.21 -0.48 21.64
N SER A 9 -12.36 -0.46 20.97
CA SER A 9 -12.88 -1.61 20.21
C SER A 9 -11.95 -2.01 19.06
N LEU A 10 -11.43 -1.03 18.31
CA LEU A 10 -10.53 -1.26 17.19
C LEU A 10 -9.17 -1.79 17.66
N LEU A 11 -8.62 -1.24 18.75
CA LEU A 11 -7.38 -1.70 19.36
C LEU A 11 -7.52 -3.14 19.89
N ASN A 12 -8.62 -3.45 20.58
CA ASN A 12 -8.91 -4.79 21.08
C ASN A 12 -9.03 -5.81 19.94
N THR A 13 -9.70 -5.45 18.86
CA THR A 13 -9.85 -6.30 17.68
C THR A 13 -8.51 -6.48 16.95
N LEU A 14 -7.69 -5.43 16.86
CA LEU A 14 -6.34 -5.51 16.28
C LEU A 14 -5.43 -6.44 17.09
N ASN A 15 -5.44 -6.32 18.42
CA ASN A 15 -4.70 -7.23 19.31
C ASN A 15 -5.14 -8.68 19.13
N ALA A 16 -6.45 -8.93 19.09
CA ALA A 16 -7.00 -10.26 18.86
C ALA A 16 -6.66 -10.81 17.47
N TYR A 17 -6.61 -9.95 16.45
CA TYR A 17 -6.23 -10.32 15.08
C TYR A 17 -4.78 -10.80 15.01
N VAL A 18 -3.86 -10.00 15.56
CA VAL A 18 -2.44 -10.33 15.55
C VAL A 18 -2.15 -11.59 16.36
N ARG A 19 -2.91 -11.83 17.43
CA ARG A 19 -2.82 -13.07 18.20
C ARG A 19 -3.19 -14.31 17.37
N HIS A 20 -4.16 -14.20 16.47
CA HIS A 20 -4.69 -15.33 15.71
C HIS A 20 -3.94 -15.65 14.42
N PHE A 21 -3.42 -14.63 13.72
CA PHE A 21 -2.97 -14.77 12.33
C PHE A 21 -1.51 -14.34 12.08
N ASP A 22 -0.71 -14.18 13.13
CA ASP A 22 0.69 -13.72 13.13
C ASP A 22 0.91 -12.21 13.26
N ILE A 23 2.10 -11.89 13.80
CA ILE A 23 2.62 -10.53 13.98
C ILE A 23 2.95 -9.94 12.60
N PRO A 24 2.36 -8.79 12.23
CA PRO A 24 2.66 -8.15 10.96
C PRO A 24 4.13 -7.75 10.87
N ASN A 25 4.71 -7.89 9.68
CA ASN A 25 6.14 -7.65 9.45
C ASN A 25 6.51 -6.16 9.39
N SER A 26 5.50 -5.27 9.36
CA SER A 26 5.69 -3.83 9.22
C SER A 26 4.57 -3.04 9.91
N ARG A 27 4.85 -1.76 10.18
CA ARG A 27 3.84 -0.83 10.68
C ARG A 27 2.74 -0.60 9.63
N GLU A 28 3.11 -0.59 8.34
CA GLU A 28 2.20 -0.45 7.22
C GLU A 28 1.19 -1.60 7.17
N ASP A 29 1.62 -2.82 7.48
CA ASP A 29 0.71 -3.97 7.56
C ASP A 29 -0.24 -3.85 8.76
N LEU A 30 0.22 -3.34 9.91
CA LEU A 30 -0.65 -3.03 11.05
C LEU A 30 -1.69 -1.97 10.70
N LEU A 31 -1.29 -0.89 10.03
CA LEU A 31 -2.20 0.16 9.55
C LEU A 31 -3.25 -0.42 8.59
N ALA A 32 -2.83 -1.29 7.68
CA ALA A 32 -3.73 -1.94 6.74
C ALA A 32 -4.70 -2.91 7.43
N ILE A 33 -4.26 -3.66 8.45
CA ILE A 33 -5.13 -4.54 9.23
C ILE A 33 -6.16 -3.72 10.01
N ALA A 34 -5.73 -2.69 10.74
CA ALA A 34 -6.61 -1.79 11.47
C ALA A 34 -7.63 -1.13 10.54
N SER A 35 -7.18 -0.68 9.36
CA SER A 35 -8.06 -0.17 8.31
C SER A 35 -9.08 -1.21 7.86
N SER A 36 -8.66 -2.45 7.58
CA SER A 36 -9.57 -3.52 7.15
C SER A 36 -10.60 -3.86 8.22
N ILE A 37 -10.23 -3.87 9.51
CA ILE A 37 -11.16 -4.09 10.61
C ILE A 37 -12.22 -2.99 10.62
N LEU A 38 -11.78 -1.73 10.57
CA LEU A 38 -12.69 -0.57 10.58
C LEU A 38 -13.66 -0.61 9.39
N THR A 39 -13.16 -0.81 8.18
CA THR A 39 -13.97 -0.92 6.96
C THR A 39 -14.97 -2.07 7.07
N PHE A 40 -14.54 -3.23 7.55
CA PHE A 40 -15.42 -4.38 7.74
C PHE A 40 -16.54 -4.09 8.74
N GLN A 41 -16.21 -3.51 9.90
CA GLN A 41 -17.19 -3.16 10.94
C GLN A 41 -18.21 -2.11 10.44
N GLN A 42 -17.78 -1.14 9.64
CA GLN A 42 -18.67 -0.16 9.02
C GLN A 42 -19.61 -0.82 7.99
N LYS A 43 -19.09 -1.73 7.16
CA LYS A 43 -19.92 -2.48 6.19
C LYS A 43 -20.98 -3.36 6.85
N GLN A 44 -20.65 -3.96 7.99
CA GLN A 44 -21.60 -4.78 8.76
C GLN A 44 -22.58 -3.94 9.59
N GLY A 45 -22.48 -2.60 9.55
CA GLY A 45 -23.32 -1.71 10.36
C GLY A 45 -23.04 -1.79 11.86
N ILE A 46 -21.94 -2.43 12.28
CA ILE A 46 -21.49 -2.51 13.67
C ILE A 46 -21.04 -1.13 14.14
N LEU A 47 -20.31 -0.43 13.27
CA LEU A 47 -19.87 0.95 13.47
C LEU A 47 -20.62 1.90 12.54
N LYS A 48 -20.98 3.07 13.07
CA LYS A 48 -21.47 4.17 12.22
C LYS A 48 -20.34 4.63 11.29
N ALA A 49 -20.71 5.09 10.10
CA ALA A 49 -19.77 5.69 9.17
C ALA A 49 -19.02 6.84 9.85
N ILE A 50 -17.70 6.74 9.84
CA ILE A 50 -16.79 7.79 10.33
C ILE A 50 -16.48 8.69 9.15
N ALA A 51 -16.36 10.00 9.41
CA ALA A 51 -16.02 10.95 8.36
C ALA A 51 -14.63 10.62 7.77
N PRO A 52 -14.45 10.64 6.44
CA PRO A 52 -13.21 10.19 5.78
C PRO A 52 -11.94 10.83 6.36
N GLU A 53 -12.01 12.11 6.72
CA GLU A 53 -10.90 12.88 7.28
C GLU A 53 -10.45 12.43 8.69
N GLN A 54 -11.30 11.68 9.40
CA GLN A 54 -11.01 11.17 10.75
C GLN A 54 -10.49 9.73 10.72
N VAL A 55 -10.68 9.02 9.60
CA VAL A 55 -10.33 7.60 9.49
C VAL A 55 -8.82 7.39 9.64
N ASP A 56 -8.01 8.14 8.90
CA ASP A 56 -6.55 7.97 8.93
C ASP A 56 -5.97 8.32 10.31
N ALA A 57 -6.48 9.38 10.94
CA ALA A 57 -6.05 9.77 12.28
C ALA A 57 -6.38 8.69 13.32
N LEU A 58 -7.60 8.15 13.29
CA LEU A 58 -8.03 7.07 14.17
C LEU A 58 -7.17 5.81 13.99
N ILE A 59 -6.92 5.39 12.74
CA ILE A 59 -6.09 4.22 12.43
C ILE A 59 -4.66 4.42 12.96
N GLN A 60 -4.07 5.61 12.74
CA GLN A 60 -2.74 5.93 13.25
C GLN A 60 -2.70 5.90 14.78
N GLN A 61 -3.72 6.45 15.44
CA GLN A 61 -3.82 6.49 16.89
C GLN A 61 -3.91 5.08 17.49
N VAL A 62 -4.74 4.20 16.90
CA VAL A 62 -4.85 2.79 17.33
C VAL A 62 -3.54 2.04 17.13
N VAL A 63 -2.90 2.18 15.96
CA VAL A 63 -1.62 1.50 15.70
C VAL A 63 -0.48 2.05 16.57
N ASN A 64 -0.54 3.32 17.00
CA ASN A 64 0.41 3.88 17.96
C ASN A 64 0.30 3.28 19.36
N GLN A 65 -0.89 2.82 19.74
CA GLN A 65 -1.14 2.18 21.05
C GLN A 65 -0.97 0.66 21.01
N PHE A 66 -0.75 0.10 19.83
CA PHE A 66 -0.49 -1.32 19.68
C PHE A 66 0.88 -1.69 20.26
N GLU A 67 0.87 -2.53 21.28
CA GLU A 67 2.08 -3.06 21.93
C GLU A 67 2.14 -4.59 21.80
N PRO A 68 3.13 -5.14 21.07
CA PRO A 68 3.24 -6.59 20.86
C PRO A 68 3.32 -7.41 22.15
N THR A 69 3.86 -6.82 23.22
CA THR A 69 4.03 -7.47 24.53
C THR A 69 2.70 -7.70 25.27
N ASN A 70 1.64 -6.98 24.90
CA ASN A 70 0.33 -7.09 25.57
C ASN A 70 -0.56 -8.20 24.98
N ILE A 71 -0.11 -8.86 23.90
CA ILE A 71 -0.88 -9.87 23.15
C ILE A 71 -1.06 -11.16 23.97
N THR A 72 -0.08 -11.54 24.80
CA THR A 72 -0.10 -12.82 25.54
C THR A 72 -1.06 -12.84 26.74
N THR A 73 -1.44 -11.67 27.26
CA THR A 73 -2.33 -11.53 28.43
C THR A 73 -3.75 -11.10 28.08
N PHE A 74 -4.03 -10.84 26.81
CA PHE A 74 -5.32 -10.30 26.36
C PHE A 74 -6.37 -11.41 26.23
N LEU A 75 -7.43 -11.37 27.06
CA LEU A 75 -8.59 -12.26 26.94
C LEU A 75 -9.47 -11.78 25.77
N VAL A 76 -9.60 -12.62 24.75
CA VAL A 76 -10.45 -12.36 23.58
C VAL A 76 -11.83 -12.96 23.85
N ASP A 77 -12.88 -12.14 23.83
CA ASP A 77 -14.25 -12.64 23.89
C ASP A 77 -14.67 -13.29 22.56
N SER A 78 -15.71 -14.12 22.58
CA SER A 78 -16.15 -14.88 21.41
C SER A 78 -16.65 -14.00 20.25
N ALA A 79 -17.14 -12.79 20.54
CA ALA A 79 -17.61 -11.86 19.52
C ALA A 79 -16.42 -11.24 18.76
N THR A 80 -15.38 -10.85 19.50
CA THR A 80 -14.12 -10.33 18.97
C THR A 80 -13.39 -11.40 18.17
N ASP A 81 -13.39 -12.65 18.67
CA ASP A 81 -12.81 -13.79 17.96
C ASP A 81 -13.50 -14.04 16.60
N THR A 82 -14.85 -14.09 16.63
CA THR A 82 -15.66 -14.24 15.41
C THR A 82 -15.39 -13.11 14.43
N LEU A 83 -15.33 -11.86 14.91
CA LEU A 83 -15.06 -10.69 14.09
C LEU A 83 -13.68 -10.79 13.42
N VAL A 84 -12.65 -11.17 14.16
CA VAL A 84 -11.28 -11.32 13.65
C VAL A 84 -11.22 -12.36 12.53
N GLN A 85 -11.87 -13.51 12.69
CA GLN A 85 -11.95 -14.54 11.65
C GLN A 85 -12.67 -14.03 10.40
N GLN A 86 -13.79 -13.33 10.57
CA GLN A 86 -14.54 -12.75 9.47
C GLN A 86 -13.75 -11.67 8.72
N VAL A 87 -13.03 -10.81 9.43
CA VAL A 87 -12.14 -9.82 8.83
C VAL A 87 -11.05 -10.51 8.02
N ASN A 88 -10.41 -11.57 8.56
CA ASN A 88 -9.37 -12.28 7.82
C ASN A 88 -9.92 -12.93 6.54
N ALA A 89 -11.03 -13.67 6.66
CA ALA A 89 -11.68 -14.30 5.52
C ALA A 89 -12.10 -13.29 4.45
N TRP A 90 -12.60 -12.12 4.86
CA TRP A 90 -12.93 -11.03 3.95
C TRP A 90 -11.70 -10.49 3.22
N ARG A 91 -10.59 -10.25 3.93
CA ARG A 91 -9.33 -9.77 3.34
C ARG A 91 -8.73 -10.79 2.36
N GLU A 92 -8.78 -12.07 2.68
CA GLU A 92 -8.34 -13.15 1.79
C GLU A 92 -9.22 -13.26 0.55
N SER A 93 -10.54 -13.23 0.73
CA SER A 93 -11.50 -13.24 -0.38
C SER A 93 -11.27 -12.06 -1.33
N LEU A 94 -11.03 -10.87 -0.79
CA LEU A 94 -10.72 -9.68 -1.56
C LEU A 94 -9.41 -9.83 -2.35
N GLY A 95 -8.34 -10.32 -1.71
CA GLY A 95 -7.07 -10.63 -2.37
C GLY A 95 -7.24 -11.61 -3.53
N ASN A 96 -7.98 -12.70 -3.29
CA ASN A 96 -8.24 -13.72 -4.29
C ASN A 96 -9.09 -13.21 -5.46
N GLN A 97 -10.10 -12.37 -5.21
CA GLN A 97 -10.93 -11.78 -6.27
C GLN A 97 -10.11 -10.87 -7.19
N VAL A 98 -9.26 -10.02 -6.61
CA VAL A 98 -8.35 -9.16 -7.39
C VAL A 98 -7.35 -10.00 -8.18
N LEU A 99 -6.69 -10.98 -7.54
CA LEU A 99 -5.71 -11.84 -8.17
C LEU A 99 -6.32 -12.66 -9.32
N ASN A 100 -7.47 -13.28 -9.10
CA ASN A 100 -8.15 -14.05 -10.14
C ASN A 100 -8.59 -13.17 -11.32
N SER A 101 -9.01 -11.93 -11.05
CA SER A 101 -9.38 -10.96 -12.10
C SER A 101 -8.17 -10.52 -12.92
N LEU A 102 -7.02 -10.32 -12.26
CA LEU A 102 -5.76 -10.03 -12.92
C LEU A 102 -5.31 -11.21 -13.79
N ASN A 103 -5.39 -12.44 -13.27
CA ASN A 103 -5.09 -13.66 -14.03
C ASN A 103 -6.02 -13.79 -15.24
N ALA A 104 -7.31 -13.49 -15.08
CA ALA A 104 -8.30 -13.46 -16.16
C ALA A 104 -7.97 -12.46 -17.25
N TYR A 105 -7.54 -11.26 -16.87
CA TYR A 105 -7.11 -10.24 -17.80
C TYR A 105 -5.87 -10.69 -18.60
N VAL A 106 -4.87 -11.23 -17.90
CA VAL A 106 -3.63 -11.72 -18.52
C VAL A 106 -3.90 -12.89 -19.46
N GLN A 107 -4.70 -13.87 -19.07
CA GLN A 107 -5.01 -15.03 -19.90
C GLN A 107 -5.80 -14.63 -21.16
N LYS A 108 -6.82 -13.78 -21.00
CA LYS A 108 -7.71 -13.43 -22.10
C LYS A 108 -7.07 -12.46 -23.10
N PHE A 109 -6.39 -11.42 -22.61
CA PHE A 109 -5.90 -10.33 -23.45
C PHE A 109 -4.40 -10.41 -23.75
N GLN A 110 -3.67 -11.29 -23.05
CA GLN A 110 -2.22 -11.51 -23.24
C GLN A 110 -1.42 -10.21 -23.42
N PRO A 111 -1.52 -9.28 -22.45
CA PRO A 111 -0.77 -8.03 -22.51
C PRO A 111 0.74 -8.29 -22.46
N ASP A 112 1.52 -7.32 -22.93
CA ASP A 112 2.99 -7.39 -22.81
C ASP A 112 3.41 -7.52 -21.33
N LYS A 113 4.54 -8.20 -21.10
CA LYS A 113 5.16 -8.35 -19.78
C LYS A 113 5.59 -7.03 -19.15
N THR A 114 5.60 -5.93 -19.92
CA THR A 114 5.80 -4.56 -19.42
C THR A 114 4.57 -3.96 -18.74
N LEU A 115 3.49 -4.74 -18.57
CA LEU A 115 2.28 -4.32 -17.84
C LEU A 115 2.64 -3.77 -16.46
N ASP A 116 2.21 -2.54 -16.17
CA ASP A 116 2.28 -1.98 -14.82
C ASP A 116 1.27 -2.71 -13.92
N LEU A 117 1.75 -3.70 -13.18
CA LEU A 117 0.92 -4.48 -12.25
C LEU A 117 0.29 -3.60 -11.17
N THR A 118 1.00 -2.58 -10.69
CA THR A 118 0.48 -1.71 -9.63
C THR A 118 -0.70 -0.90 -10.16
N GLU A 119 -0.57 -0.29 -11.34
CA GLU A 119 -1.66 0.45 -11.96
C GLU A 119 -2.83 -0.45 -12.40
N THR A 120 -2.52 -1.64 -12.91
CA THR A 120 -3.54 -2.61 -13.34
C THR A 120 -4.34 -3.11 -12.15
N ILE A 121 -3.68 -3.49 -11.04
CA ILE A 121 -4.36 -3.92 -9.82
C ILE A 121 -5.21 -2.79 -9.24
N ALA A 122 -4.68 -1.56 -9.20
CA ALA A 122 -5.45 -0.39 -8.76
C ALA A 122 -6.71 -0.16 -9.61
N SER A 123 -6.69 -0.55 -10.89
CA SER A 123 -7.83 -0.48 -11.80
C SER A 123 -8.86 -1.60 -11.60
N ILE A 124 -8.43 -2.74 -11.05
CA ILE A 124 -9.30 -3.88 -10.74
C ILE A 124 -10.11 -3.64 -9.46
N ILE A 125 -9.50 -3.09 -8.42
CA ILE A 125 -10.13 -2.88 -7.11
C ILE A 125 -11.54 -2.26 -7.20
N PRO A 126 -11.79 -1.16 -7.93
CA PRO A 126 -13.12 -0.54 -8.01
C PRO A 126 -14.14 -1.34 -8.84
N LEU A 127 -13.69 -2.34 -9.61
CA LEU A 127 -14.57 -3.22 -10.38
C LEU A 127 -15.15 -4.37 -9.54
N ILE A 128 -14.57 -4.63 -8.37
CA ILE A 128 -15.09 -5.64 -7.46
C ILE A 128 -16.22 -5.01 -6.65
N GLU A 129 -17.38 -5.66 -6.64
CA GLU A 129 -18.61 -5.10 -6.10
C GLU A 129 -18.49 -4.72 -4.61
N ASN A 130 -19.11 -3.60 -4.25
CA ASN A 130 -19.26 -3.12 -2.86
C ASN A 130 -17.94 -2.89 -2.11
N ILE A 131 -16.88 -2.51 -2.83
CA ILE A 131 -15.58 -2.21 -2.23
C ILE A 131 -15.29 -0.72 -2.25
N GLN A 132 -15.16 -0.17 -1.05
CA GLN A 132 -14.55 1.12 -0.76
C GLN A 132 -13.44 0.82 0.26
N LEU A 133 -12.20 0.89 -0.20
CA LEU A 133 -11.03 0.68 0.65
C LEU A 133 -10.41 2.03 0.97
N HIS A 134 -9.86 2.16 2.18
CA HIS A 134 -9.00 3.29 2.50
C HIS A 134 -7.63 3.14 1.84
N GLN A 135 -6.88 4.24 1.77
CA GLN A 135 -5.61 4.30 1.03
C GLN A 135 -4.61 3.23 1.48
N VAL A 136 -4.41 3.08 2.80
CA VAL A 136 -3.46 2.12 3.37
C VAL A 136 -3.86 0.67 3.10
N GLU A 137 -5.16 0.37 3.12
CA GLU A 137 -5.70 -0.94 2.82
C GLU A 137 -5.54 -1.29 1.33
N ALA A 138 -5.88 -0.36 0.44
CA ALA A 138 -5.70 -0.53 -0.99
C ALA A 138 -4.22 -0.74 -1.35
N LYS A 139 -3.30 0.02 -0.73
CA LYS A 139 -1.84 -0.17 -0.91
C LYS A 139 -1.38 -1.56 -0.47
N SER A 140 -1.81 -2.02 0.71
CA SER A 140 -1.47 -3.36 1.22
C SER A 140 -2.04 -4.47 0.33
N LEU A 141 -3.28 -4.31 -0.15
CA LEU A 141 -3.91 -5.25 -1.09
C LEU A 141 -3.12 -5.33 -2.40
N ILE A 142 -2.73 -4.19 -2.98
CA ILE A 142 -1.91 -4.14 -4.19
C ILE A 142 -0.60 -4.90 -3.99
N GLN A 143 0.11 -4.65 -2.89
CA GLN A 143 1.38 -5.33 -2.62
C GLN A 143 1.20 -6.84 -2.44
N ARG A 144 0.16 -7.26 -1.72
CA ARG A 144 -0.16 -8.67 -1.52
C ARG A 144 -0.44 -9.36 -2.85
N VAL A 145 -1.34 -8.83 -3.66
CA VAL A 145 -1.66 -9.41 -4.97
C VAL A 145 -0.44 -9.44 -5.86
N LYS A 146 0.35 -8.35 -5.90
CA LYS A 146 1.60 -8.28 -6.67
C LYS A 146 2.60 -9.36 -6.25
N SER A 147 2.72 -9.64 -4.94
CA SER A 147 3.61 -10.69 -4.42
C SER A 147 3.16 -12.12 -4.76
N GLN A 148 1.85 -12.33 -4.94
CA GLN A 148 1.26 -13.63 -5.25
C GLN A 148 1.11 -13.87 -6.76
N PHE A 149 1.10 -12.80 -7.55
CA PHE A 149 0.90 -12.88 -8.99
C PHE A 149 2.08 -13.59 -9.67
N ASN A 150 1.76 -14.58 -10.49
CA ASN A 150 2.71 -15.34 -11.29
C ASN A 150 2.19 -15.45 -12.73
N TRP A 151 2.98 -14.93 -13.67
CA TRP A 151 2.62 -14.89 -15.09
C TRP A 151 2.33 -16.25 -15.70
N GLN A 152 3.12 -17.27 -15.36
CA GLN A 152 2.94 -18.61 -15.91
C GLN A 152 1.65 -19.22 -15.38
N ASN A 153 1.43 -19.14 -14.06
CA ASN A 153 0.21 -19.62 -13.44
C ASN A 153 -1.03 -18.91 -14.01
N ALA A 154 -0.95 -17.60 -14.26
CA ALA A 154 -2.06 -16.82 -14.82
C ALA A 154 -2.50 -17.32 -16.20
N LEU A 155 -1.57 -17.78 -17.04
CA LEU A 155 -1.90 -18.31 -18.38
C LEU A 155 -2.50 -19.72 -18.34
N GLU A 156 -2.10 -20.53 -17.35
CA GLU A 156 -2.48 -21.94 -17.24
C GLU A 156 -3.74 -22.18 -16.39
N GLN A 157 -4.14 -21.21 -15.56
CA GLN A 157 -5.25 -21.37 -14.61
C GLN A 157 -6.62 -21.46 -15.30
N ALA A 158 -7.51 -22.31 -14.78
CA ALA A 158 -8.92 -22.30 -15.17
C ALA A 158 -9.65 -21.10 -14.53
N ILE A 159 -10.35 -20.32 -15.36
CA ILE A 159 -10.91 -19.02 -14.96
C ILE A 159 -12.43 -19.08 -14.93
N GLY A 160 -13.01 -18.74 -13.77
CA GLY A 160 -14.46 -18.65 -13.59
C GLY A 160 -15.08 -17.45 -14.30
N ALA A 161 -16.39 -17.49 -14.51
CA ALA A 161 -17.13 -16.43 -15.21
C ALA A 161 -17.04 -15.05 -14.51
N GLY A 162 -16.99 -15.01 -13.17
CA GLY A 162 -16.90 -13.76 -12.40
C GLY A 162 -15.62 -12.98 -12.68
N PRO A 163 -14.42 -13.55 -12.42
CA PRO A 163 -13.15 -12.92 -12.76
C PRO A 163 -13.02 -12.53 -14.24
N LEU A 164 -13.59 -13.32 -15.15
CA LEU A 164 -13.60 -13.01 -16.58
C LEU A 164 -14.41 -11.76 -16.90
N ALA A 165 -15.59 -11.58 -16.29
CA ALA A 165 -16.41 -10.39 -16.46
C ALA A 165 -15.68 -9.13 -15.95
N ILE A 166 -14.96 -9.23 -14.83
CA ILE A 166 -14.12 -8.13 -14.31
C ILE A 166 -12.99 -7.82 -15.29
N ALA A 167 -12.33 -8.84 -15.85
CA ALA A 167 -11.27 -8.65 -16.84
C ALA A 167 -11.77 -7.94 -18.12
N GLU A 168 -12.99 -8.23 -18.56
CA GLU A 168 -13.63 -7.53 -19.69
C GLU A 168 -13.93 -6.07 -19.35
N LYS A 169 -14.47 -5.80 -18.16
CA LYS A 169 -14.69 -4.42 -17.68
C LYS A 169 -13.36 -3.66 -17.56
N LEU A 170 -12.30 -4.31 -17.10
CA LEU A 170 -10.96 -3.74 -17.05
C LEU A 170 -10.44 -3.38 -18.46
N ALA A 171 -10.56 -4.30 -19.41
CA ALA A 171 -10.13 -4.04 -20.79
C ALA A 171 -10.86 -2.84 -21.39
N LYS A 172 -12.18 -2.72 -21.14
CA LYS A 172 -12.97 -1.55 -21.52
C LYS A 172 -12.46 -0.29 -20.81
N LEU A 173 -12.17 -0.35 -19.51
CA LEU A 173 -11.65 0.80 -18.77
C LEU A 173 -10.32 1.31 -19.32
N LEU A 174 -9.41 0.41 -19.68
CA LEU A 174 -8.11 0.77 -20.23
C LEU A 174 -8.20 1.47 -21.59
N GLN A 175 -9.30 1.31 -22.34
CA GLN A 175 -9.56 2.09 -23.55
C GLN A 175 -9.76 3.58 -23.23
N PHE A 176 -10.16 3.93 -22.00
CA PHE A 176 -10.28 5.32 -21.56
C PHE A 176 -8.95 5.93 -21.11
N GLY A 177 -7.79 5.28 -21.31
CA GLY A 177 -6.50 5.72 -20.76
C GLY A 177 -6.15 7.20 -21.03
N ASN A 178 -6.43 7.72 -22.23
CA ASN A 178 -6.20 9.12 -22.55
C ASN A 178 -7.11 10.09 -21.74
N LEU A 179 -8.38 9.73 -21.61
CA LEU A 179 -9.34 10.51 -20.81
C LEU A 179 -9.02 10.39 -19.31
N GLU A 180 -8.61 9.21 -18.86
CA GLU A 180 -8.16 8.95 -17.49
C GLU A 180 -6.96 9.85 -17.14
N GLY A 181 -5.94 9.90 -18.01
CA GLY A 181 -4.77 10.76 -17.86
C GLY A 181 -5.15 12.25 -17.78
N LEU A 182 -5.94 12.72 -18.74
CA LEU A 182 -6.41 14.12 -18.77
C LEU A 182 -7.22 14.48 -17.52
N LEU A 183 -8.08 13.56 -17.05
CA LEU A 183 -8.88 13.76 -15.85
C LEU A 183 -8.00 13.83 -14.60
N LYS A 184 -7.01 12.94 -14.46
CA LYS A 184 -6.03 13.00 -13.36
C LYS A 184 -5.29 14.33 -13.34
N GLU A 185 -4.76 14.76 -14.50
CA GLU A 185 -4.03 16.04 -14.64
C GLU A 185 -4.91 17.24 -14.27
N THR A 186 -6.15 17.26 -14.75
CA THR A 186 -7.12 18.33 -14.46
C THR A 186 -7.45 18.41 -12.97
N VAL A 187 -7.73 17.26 -12.34
CA VAL A 187 -8.02 17.22 -10.90
C VAL A 187 -6.80 17.67 -10.09
N LEU A 188 -5.59 17.19 -10.42
CA LEU A 188 -4.36 17.59 -9.73
C LEU A 188 -4.06 19.08 -9.91
N ALA A 189 -4.22 19.64 -11.10
CA ALA A 189 -4.02 21.05 -11.37
C ALA A 189 -4.98 21.93 -10.55
N ASN A 190 -6.26 21.55 -10.48
CA ASN A 190 -7.25 22.26 -9.69
C ASN A 190 -7.00 22.15 -8.17
N LEU A 191 -6.54 21.00 -7.68
CA LEU A 191 -6.15 20.85 -6.28
C LEU A 191 -4.93 21.71 -5.92
N SER A 192 -3.95 21.78 -6.82
CA SER A 192 -2.72 22.58 -6.64
C SER A 192 -3.00 24.08 -6.59
N GLY A 193 -3.99 24.55 -7.37
CA GLY A 193 -4.40 25.95 -7.40
C GLY A 193 -5.27 26.40 -6.22
N LEU A 194 -5.79 25.46 -5.42
CA LEU A 194 -6.74 25.76 -4.32
C LEU A 194 -6.08 25.92 -2.95
N ASP A 195 -4.76 25.73 -2.82
CA ASP A 195 -3.99 25.79 -1.56
C ASP A 195 -4.62 24.97 -0.41
N ARG A 196 -5.43 23.97 -0.78
CA ARG A 196 -6.03 23.03 0.16
C ARG A 196 -4.94 22.04 0.53
N THR A 197 -4.65 21.92 1.84
CA THR A 197 -4.09 20.69 2.40
C THR A 197 -4.77 19.53 1.69
N LEU A 198 -3.99 18.65 1.06
CA LEU A 198 -4.46 17.57 0.18
C LEU A 198 -5.56 16.75 0.86
N GLU A 199 -6.80 17.22 0.77
CA GLU A 199 -8.00 16.52 1.20
C GLU A 199 -8.15 15.31 0.29
N THR A 200 -8.71 14.23 0.85
CA THR A 200 -9.08 13.03 0.09
C THR A 200 -9.86 13.44 -1.16
N VAL A 201 -9.39 13.02 -2.34
CA VAL A 201 -10.12 13.23 -3.59
C VAL A 201 -11.45 12.49 -3.50
N THR A 202 -12.55 13.21 -3.72
CA THR A 202 -13.91 12.64 -3.71
C THR A 202 -14.39 12.30 -5.11
N GLU A 203 -15.27 11.30 -5.22
CA GLU A 203 -15.93 10.95 -6.48
C GLU A 203 -16.72 12.15 -7.06
N SER A 204 -17.28 13.01 -6.21
CA SER A 204 -18.01 14.21 -6.64
C SER A 204 -17.11 15.23 -7.34
N LEU A 205 -15.90 15.44 -6.83
CA LEU A 205 -14.90 16.30 -7.46
C LEU A 205 -14.49 15.73 -8.82
N VAL A 206 -14.10 14.46 -8.87
CA VAL A 206 -13.69 13.77 -10.11
C VAL A 206 -14.82 13.79 -11.14
N ASN A 207 -16.06 13.52 -10.73
CA ASN A 207 -17.22 13.55 -11.63
C ASN A 207 -17.50 14.97 -12.16
N THR A 208 -17.27 16.01 -11.35
CA THR A 208 -17.42 17.40 -11.79
C THR A 208 -16.40 17.76 -12.85
N GLU A 209 -15.13 17.40 -12.65
CA GLU A 209 -14.07 17.65 -13.63
C GLU A 209 -14.28 16.83 -14.91
N LEU A 210 -14.71 15.57 -14.80
CA LEU A 210 -15.07 14.75 -15.96
C LEU A 210 -16.20 15.41 -16.77
N SER A 211 -17.23 15.93 -16.10
CA SER A 211 -18.32 16.66 -16.76
C SER A 211 -17.83 17.88 -17.54
N LYS A 212 -16.84 18.62 -17.03
CA LYS A 212 -16.26 19.77 -17.74
C LYS A 212 -15.46 19.34 -18.96
N ILE A 213 -14.67 18.27 -18.85
CA ILE A 213 -13.88 17.71 -19.95
C ILE A 213 -14.81 17.24 -21.08
N LEU A 214 -15.85 16.48 -20.75
CA LEU A 214 -16.82 15.97 -21.73
C LEU A 214 -17.69 17.09 -22.35
N GLY A 215 -17.93 18.17 -21.62
CA GLY A 215 -18.64 19.35 -22.13
C GLY A 215 -17.78 20.24 -23.05
N ASN A 216 -16.47 20.03 -23.12
CA ASN A 216 -15.58 20.78 -23.98
C ASN A 216 -15.58 20.20 -25.40
N HIS A 217 -16.30 20.86 -26.32
CA HIS A 217 -16.52 20.40 -27.69
C HIS A 217 -15.24 20.39 -28.55
N ALA A 218 -14.13 20.98 -28.06
CA ALA A 218 -12.82 20.91 -28.70
C ALA A 218 -12.14 19.54 -28.52
N LEU A 219 -12.56 18.74 -27.53
CA LEU A 219 -12.04 17.41 -27.26
C LEU A 219 -13.03 16.38 -27.80
N GLN A 220 -12.68 15.75 -28.93
CA GLN A 220 -13.43 14.61 -29.45
C GLN A 220 -12.90 13.34 -28.80
N PHE A 221 -13.77 12.64 -28.06
CA PHE A 221 -13.52 11.29 -27.58
C PHE A 221 -14.34 10.34 -28.43
N ASP A 222 -13.74 9.25 -28.92
CA ASP A 222 -14.42 8.20 -29.69
C ASP A 222 -15.45 7.38 -28.86
N LEU A 223 -15.76 7.84 -27.65
CA LEU A 223 -16.51 7.12 -26.63
C LEU A 223 -17.65 7.99 -26.10
N ASP A 224 -18.88 7.49 -26.23
CA ASP A 224 -20.07 8.17 -25.75
C ASP A 224 -20.31 7.90 -24.26
N LEU A 225 -19.49 8.51 -23.41
CA LEU A 225 -19.67 8.49 -21.95
C LEU A 225 -20.87 9.32 -21.47
N ASN A 226 -21.57 10.01 -22.38
CA ASN A 226 -22.83 10.68 -22.05
C ASN A 226 -24.00 9.68 -22.01
N THR A 227 -23.93 8.59 -22.78
CA THR A 227 -24.93 7.52 -22.76
C THR A 227 -24.51 6.30 -21.93
N ASP A 228 -23.21 6.04 -21.81
CA ASP A 228 -22.68 4.93 -21.00
C ASP A 228 -22.39 5.35 -19.53
N LEU A 229 -23.47 5.45 -18.74
CA LEU A 229 -23.40 5.85 -17.33
C LEU A 229 -22.59 4.88 -16.46
N GLU A 230 -22.62 3.58 -16.77
CA GLU A 230 -21.84 2.57 -16.03
C GLU A 230 -20.33 2.83 -16.21
N SER A 231 -19.86 2.97 -17.45
CA SER A 231 -18.45 3.25 -17.72
C SER A 231 -18.01 4.58 -17.11
N ARG A 232 -18.87 5.61 -17.13
CA ARG A 232 -18.60 6.89 -16.48
C ARG A 232 -18.40 6.72 -14.97
N GLN A 233 -19.28 6.01 -14.29
CA GLN A 233 -19.16 5.77 -12.85
C GLN A 233 -17.90 4.97 -12.51
N LEU A 234 -17.57 3.97 -13.33
CA LEU A 234 -16.36 3.17 -13.15
C LEU A 234 -15.08 4.00 -13.31
N LEU A 235 -15.02 4.87 -14.34
CA LEU A 235 -13.89 5.78 -14.56
C LEU A 235 -13.73 6.75 -13.37
N VAL A 236 -14.84 7.32 -12.87
CA VAL A 236 -14.81 8.20 -11.69
C VAL A 236 -14.24 7.47 -10.47
N LYS A 237 -14.71 6.26 -10.17
CA LYS A 237 -14.22 5.46 -9.04
C LYS A 237 -12.73 5.12 -9.18
N GLN A 238 -12.32 4.71 -10.37
CA GLN A 238 -10.94 4.36 -10.68
C GLN A 238 -10.00 5.56 -10.50
N VAL A 239 -10.33 6.71 -11.09
CA VAL A 239 -9.51 7.91 -10.98
C VAL A 239 -9.47 8.41 -9.55
N THR A 240 -10.60 8.38 -8.84
CA THR A 240 -10.66 8.73 -7.40
C THR A 240 -9.70 7.87 -6.58
N LEU A 241 -9.78 6.54 -6.73
CA LEU A 241 -8.90 5.62 -6.02
C LEU A 241 -7.43 5.86 -6.38
N LYS A 242 -7.10 5.94 -7.68
CA LYS A 242 -5.72 6.14 -8.14
C LYS A 242 -5.12 7.45 -7.62
N LEU A 243 -5.88 8.56 -7.65
CA LEU A 243 -5.44 9.84 -7.10
C LEU A 243 -5.22 9.75 -5.58
N ASN A 244 -6.14 9.12 -4.85
CA ASN A 244 -5.97 8.90 -3.41
C ASN A 244 -4.77 8.00 -3.10
N LEU A 245 -4.44 7.01 -3.93
CA LEU A 245 -3.22 6.21 -3.78
C LEU A 245 -1.94 7.03 -4.01
N MET A 246 -1.97 7.98 -4.96
CA MET A 246 -0.86 8.88 -5.32
C MET A 246 -0.62 10.01 -4.31
N GLN A 247 -1.66 10.43 -3.58
CA GLN A 247 -1.49 11.42 -2.51
C GLN A 247 -0.40 10.93 -1.55
N ARG A 248 0.60 11.80 -1.32
CA ARG A 248 1.80 11.49 -0.53
C ARG A 248 1.39 10.87 0.81
N SER A 249 2.22 9.95 1.30
CA SER A 249 2.08 9.34 2.62
C SER A 249 1.62 10.37 3.64
N PRO A 250 0.71 10.02 4.57
CA PRO A 250 0.34 10.94 5.64
C PRO A 250 1.62 11.50 6.27
N LEU A 251 1.58 12.79 6.63
CA LEU A 251 2.64 13.42 7.42
C LEU A 251 3.12 12.41 8.47
N PRO A 252 4.45 12.23 8.66
CA PRO A 252 4.96 11.27 9.61
C PRO A 252 4.17 11.38 10.91
N SER A 253 3.53 10.29 11.32
CA SER A 253 2.72 10.26 12.55
C SER A 253 3.56 10.42 13.81
N LYS A 254 4.89 10.46 13.64
CA LYS A 254 5.89 10.82 14.63
C LYS A 254 6.34 12.25 14.36
N SER A 255 6.35 13.06 15.42
CA SER A 255 7.09 14.31 15.42
C SER A 255 8.56 14.05 15.02
N VAL A 256 9.21 15.05 14.43
CA VAL A 256 10.65 14.98 14.12
C VAL A 256 11.47 14.55 15.35
N GLN A 257 11.01 14.94 16.55
CA GLN A 257 11.59 14.56 17.83
C GLN A 257 11.46 13.06 18.13
N GLU A 258 10.29 12.46 17.89
CA GLU A 258 10.06 11.02 18.10
C GLU A 258 10.82 10.15 17.09
N ILE A 259 10.98 10.65 15.86
CA ILE A 259 11.84 10.01 14.85
C ILE A 259 13.30 10.06 15.32
N ALA A 260 13.78 11.22 15.78
CA ALA A 260 15.13 11.38 16.30
C ALA A 260 15.40 10.45 17.50
N ASN A 261 14.48 10.41 18.47
CA ASN A 261 14.60 9.55 19.65
C ASN A 261 14.64 8.05 19.28
N GLN A 262 13.89 7.63 18.26
CA GLN A 262 13.90 6.25 17.81
C GLN A 262 15.20 5.89 17.07
N VAL A 263 15.74 6.81 16.27
CA VAL A 263 17.04 6.65 15.62
C VAL A 263 18.16 6.57 16.66
N ASP A 264 18.14 7.46 17.65
CA ASP A 264 19.12 7.46 18.75
C ASP A 264 19.06 6.16 19.56
N SER A 265 17.85 5.67 19.86
CA SER A 265 17.65 4.40 20.56
C SER A 265 18.18 3.20 19.76
N GLU A 266 17.98 3.18 18.45
CA GLU A 266 18.48 2.10 17.58
C GLU A 266 20.00 2.17 17.39
N ILE A 267 20.58 3.39 17.33
CA ILE A 267 22.03 3.60 17.34
C ILE A 267 22.66 3.07 18.63
N GLU A 268 22.07 3.38 19.79
CA GLU A 268 22.57 2.87 21.07
C GLU A 268 22.41 1.35 21.19
N ARG A 269 21.33 0.77 20.65
CA ARG A 269 21.17 -0.69 20.55
C ARG A 269 22.26 -1.33 19.69
N LEU A 270 22.58 -0.72 18.55
CA LEU A 270 23.64 -1.19 17.65
C LEU A 270 25.04 -1.02 18.27
N LYS A 271 25.27 0.02 19.07
CA LYS A 271 26.52 0.19 19.84
C LYS A 271 26.64 -0.86 20.95
N ALA A 272 25.56 -1.15 21.67
CA ALA A 272 25.53 -2.17 22.71
C ALA A 272 25.67 -3.61 22.16
N GLY A 273 25.24 -3.83 20.91
CA GLY A 273 25.36 -5.12 20.22
C GLY A 273 26.71 -5.38 19.53
N ARG A 274 27.66 -4.43 19.56
CA ARG A 274 29.01 -4.70 19.05
C ARG A 274 29.78 -5.56 20.05
N PRO A 275 30.32 -6.73 19.66
CA PRO A 275 31.24 -7.45 20.51
C PRO A 275 32.46 -6.57 20.79
N LYS A 276 32.84 -6.45 22.07
CA LYS A 276 34.12 -5.85 22.47
C LYS A 276 35.22 -6.56 21.68
N GLU A 277 36.04 -5.78 20.98
CA GLU A 277 37.23 -6.29 20.32
C GLU A 277 38.00 -7.18 21.30
N PHE A 278 38.28 -8.40 20.86
CA PHE A 278 39.14 -9.33 21.58
C PHE A 278 40.52 -8.69 21.76
N GLU A 279 40.88 -8.38 23.00
CA GLU A 279 42.27 -8.18 23.42
C GLU A 279 43.04 -9.49 23.29
N ILE A 280 43.48 -9.86 22.08
CA ILE A 280 44.48 -10.92 21.91
C ILE A 280 45.42 -10.53 20.78
N PHE A 281 46.53 -9.87 21.12
CA PHE A 281 47.91 -10.32 20.86
C PHE A 281 48.89 -9.23 21.30
N ASN A 282 49.21 -9.25 22.59
CA ASN A 282 50.54 -8.89 23.07
C ASN A 282 51.54 -9.89 22.47
N GLN A 283 52.31 -9.49 21.46
CA GLN A 283 53.66 -10.02 21.26
C GLN A 283 54.64 -8.91 20.81
N PRO A 284 55.91 -9.01 21.21
CA PRO A 284 56.84 -7.89 21.27
C PRO A 284 57.41 -7.54 19.90
N LYS A 285 57.64 -6.24 19.67
CA LYS A 285 58.46 -5.72 18.57
C LYS A 285 59.84 -6.42 18.54
N PRO A 286 60.26 -7.03 17.42
CA PRO A 286 61.67 -7.29 17.18
C PRO A 286 62.39 -5.99 16.79
N PRO A 287 63.69 -5.89 17.07
CA PRO A 287 64.41 -4.63 17.14
C PRO A 287 64.70 -4.03 15.76
N ILE A 288 64.73 -2.69 15.76
CA ILE A 288 65.21 -1.84 14.67
C ILE A 288 66.70 -2.14 14.45
N LEU A 289 67.07 -2.65 13.27
CA LEU A 289 68.42 -2.50 12.76
C LEU A 289 68.44 -1.31 11.80
N ARG A 290 69.15 -0.27 12.24
CA ARG A 290 69.55 0.89 11.47
C ARG A 290 70.57 0.49 10.39
N ASP A 291 70.55 1.28 9.32
CA ASP A 291 71.65 1.58 8.41
C ASP A 291 72.30 0.42 7.67
N LEU A 292 71.86 0.22 6.42
CA LEU A 292 72.80 0.10 5.29
C LEU A 292 72.23 0.89 4.11
N ASN A 293 72.91 2.01 3.89
CA ASN A 293 72.79 2.92 2.76
C ASN A 293 73.30 2.25 1.47
N VAL A 294 73.09 2.92 0.33
CA VAL A 294 73.71 2.72 -1.00
C VAL A 294 72.89 1.85 -1.97
N ASP A 295 72.70 2.16 -3.26
CA ASP A 295 72.70 3.38 -4.08
C ASP A 295 72.20 2.92 -5.48
N ILE A 296 71.74 3.89 -6.26
CA ILE A 296 71.19 3.93 -7.62
C ILE A 296 71.83 2.94 -8.62
N SER A 297 71.01 2.28 -9.46
CA SER A 297 71.15 2.26 -10.95
C SER A 297 70.12 1.36 -11.68
N LYS A 298 69.34 1.97 -12.58
CA LYS A 298 68.76 1.35 -13.81
C LYS A 298 69.93 0.88 -14.72
N PRO A 299 69.78 -0.01 -15.76
CA PRO A 299 68.67 -0.02 -16.74
C PRO A 299 68.30 -1.37 -17.42
N LYS A 300 67.28 -1.30 -18.29
CA LYS A 300 67.00 -2.04 -19.56
C LYS A 300 67.32 -3.55 -19.69
N GLY A 301 66.35 -4.29 -20.22
CA GLY A 301 66.59 -5.54 -20.95
C GLY A 301 65.31 -6.22 -21.42
N ASP A 302 65.05 -6.15 -22.73
CA ASP A 302 64.10 -6.99 -23.48
C ASP A 302 64.51 -8.49 -23.48
N LEU A 303 63.62 -9.32 -24.04
CA LEU A 303 63.75 -10.73 -24.50
C LEU A 303 63.36 -11.77 -23.43
N ASN A 304 62.45 -12.73 -23.65
CA ASN A 304 61.86 -13.34 -24.87
C ASN A 304 60.37 -13.63 -24.65
#